data_AF-A0A518IFV5-F1
#
_entry.id   AF-A0A518IFV5-F1
#
_cell.length_a   1.000
_cell.length_b   1.000
_cell.length_c   1.000
_cell.angle_alpha   90.00
_cell.angle_beta   90.00
_cell.angle_gamma   90.00
#
_symmetry.space_group_name_H-M   'P 1'
#
loop_
_entity.id
_entity.type
_entity.pdbx_description
1 polymer ?
#
loop_
_entity_poly.entity_id
_entity_poly.type
_entity_poly.pdbx_seq_one_letter_code
_entity_poly.pdbx_strand_id
1 'polypeptide(L)'
;MDAPWFDPTTFGAWFGTVVGGGGGTLCGLLGALCGILSPRGKGRKFILGGMFVFITIGLLLVGTGIFALLSGQPYGIWYPFLLSGFVFAIVNGALIPVIRKNYEQAENRRIAAKSIRVG
;
A
#
# COMPACT_ATOMS: atom_id res chain seq x y z
N MET A 1 -5.25 30.21 16.23
CA MET A 1 -4.97 28.76 16.08
C MET A 1 -6.01 28.05 16.90
N ASP A 2 -6.82 27.22 16.24
CA ASP A 2 -7.76 26.35 16.97
C ASP A 2 -6.96 25.34 17.79
N ALA A 3 -7.54 24.85 18.87
CA ALA A 3 -6.90 23.83 19.71
C ALA A 3 -6.48 22.62 18.84
N PRO A 4 -5.34 21.97 19.14
CA PRO A 4 -4.96 20.72 18.48
C PRO A 4 -6.12 19.73 18.52
N TRP A 5 -6.39 19.03 17.41
CA TRP A 5 -7.46 18.03 17.37
C TRP A 5 -7.23 16.90 18.38
N PHE A 6 -5.97 16.59 18.62
CA PHE A 6 -5.51 15.57 19.55
C PHE A 6 -4.28 16.06 20.31
N ASP A 7 -3.98 15.40 21.42
CA ASP A 7 -2.67 15.54 22.05
C ASP A 7 -1.57 15.03 21.07
N PRO A 8 -0.61 15.88 20.64
CA PRO A 8 0.28 15.53 19.53
C PRO A 8 1.24 14.37 19.82
N THR A 9 1.66 14.21 21.07
CA THR A 9 2.61 13.17 21.47
C THR A 9 1.91 11.81 21.57
N THR A 10 0.75 11.77 22.23
CA THR A 10 -0.06 10.55 22.35
C THR A 10 -0.60 10.12 20.99
N PHE A 11 -1.03 11.08 20.15
CA PHE A 11 -1.50 10.82 18.80
C PHE A 11 -0.42 10.15 17.95
N GLY A 12 0.76 10.78 17.86
CA GLY A 12 1.86 10.26 17.06
C GLY A 12 2.28 8.84 17.49
N ALA A 13 2.29 8.57 18.80
CA ALA A 13 2.65 7.26 19.34
C ALA A 13 1.67 6.15 18.93
N TRP A 14 0.37 6.30 19.25
CA TRP A 14 -0.60 5.25 18.92
C TRP A 14 -0.78 5.10 17.41
N PHE A 15 -0.83 6.21 16.66
CA PHE A 15 -0.96 6.17 15.21
C PHE A 15 0.23 5.45 14.58
N GLY A 16 1.44 5.77 15.05
CA GLY A 16 2.67 5.09 14.64
C GLY A 16 2.61 3.58 14.91
N THR A 17 2.10 3.13 16.06
CA THR A 17 1.98 1.71 16.37
C THR A 17 0.92 1.00 15.51
N VAL A 18 -0.29 1.56 15.42
CA VAL A 18 -1.43 0.88 14.78
C VAL A 18 -1.31 0.97 13.25
N VAL A 19 -1.19 2.19 12.73
CA VAL A 19 -1.16 2.43 11.28
C VAL A 19 0.23 2.17 10.73
N GLY A 20 1.26 2.74 11.36
CA GLY A 20 2.65 2.54 10.93
C GLY A 20 3.11 1.10 11.11
N GLY A 21 3.03 0.58 12.33
CA GLY A 21 3.43 -0.79 12.67
C GLY A 21 2.50 -1.82 12.06
N GLY A 22 1.24 -1.84 12.48
CA GLY A 22 0.26 -2.83 12.01
C GLY A 22 0.01 -2.77 10.51
N GLY A 23 -0.29 -1.59 9.98
CA GLY A 23 -0.49 -1.40 8.54
C GLY A 23 0.77 -1.66 7.72
N GLY A 24 1.94 -1.23 8.21
CA GLY A 24 3.23 -1.52 7.58
C GLY A 24 3.54 -3.02 7.51
N THR A 25 3.31 -3.77 8.58
CA THR A 25 3.48 -5.22 8.59
C THR A 25 2.57 -5.91 7.57
N LEU A 26 1.28 -5.55 7.52
CA LEU A 26 0.35 -6.11 6.55
C LEU A 26 0.76 -5.79 5.11
N CYS A 27 1.21 -4.55 4.86
CA CYS A 27 1.73 -4.13 3.55
C CYS A 27 2.99 -4.95 3.17
N GLY A 28 3.91 -5.17 4.12
CA GLY A 28 5.11 -5.97 3.93
C GLY A 28 4.79 -7.44 3.61
N LEU A 29 3.84 -8.04 4.35
CA LEU A 29 3.36 -9.40 4.09
C LEU A 29 2.72 -9.52 2.70
N LEU A 30 1.92 -8.54 2.29
CA LEU A 30 1.36 -8.49 0.95
C LEU A 30 2.47 -8.41 -0.12
N GLY A 31 3.51 -7.61 0.11
CA GLY A 31 4.68 -7.54 -0.75
C GLY A 31 5.43 -8.87 -0.86
N ALA A 32 5.63 -9.57 0.25
CA ALA A 32 6.25 -10.89 0.27
C ALA A 32 5.41 -11.94 -0.49
N LEU A 33 4.10 -11.98 -0.24
CA LEU A 33 3.17 -12.83 -0.98
C LEU A 33 3.18 -12.51 -2.48
N CYS A 34 3.28 -11.24 -2.83
CA CYS A 34 3.39 -10.80 -4.20
C CYS A 34 4.65 -11.36 -4.89
N GLY A 35 5.80 -11.31 -4.22
CA GLY A 35 7.06 -11.89 -4.73
C GLY A 35 6.97 -13.40 -5.00
N ILE A 36 6.18 -14.13 -4.20
CA ILE A 36 6.02 -15.60 -4.33
C ILE A 36 4.95 -15.97 -5.36
N LEU A 37 3.81 -15.27 -5.34
CA LEU A 37 2.62 -15.66 -6.12
C LEU A 37 2.60 -15.07 -7.53
N SER A 38 3.14 -13.86 -7.73
CA SER A 38 3.13 -13.21 -9.05
C SER A 38 3.89 -13.98 -10.13
N PRO A 39 5.10 -14.54 -9.88
CA PRO A 39 5.79 -15.32 -10.91
C PRO A 39 5.10 -16.66 -11.20
N ARG A 40 4.27 -17.15 -10.26
CA ARG A 40 3.48 -18.38 -10.39
C ARG A 40 2.13 -18.15 -11.06
N GLY A 41 1.77 -16.91 -11.37
CA GLY A 41 0.48 -16.55 -11.97
C GLY A 41 -0.73 -16.76 -11.04
N LYS A 42 -0.52 -16.92 -9.72
CA LYS A 42 -1.59 -17.24 -8.76
C LYS A 42 -2.05 -16.01 -7.99
N GLY A 43 -3.33 -15.93 -7.63
CA GLY A 43 -3.82 -14.92 -6.69
C GLY A 43 -3.86 -13.48 -7.23
N ARG A 44 -3.86 -13.27 -8.55
CA ARG A 44 -3.83 -11.94 -9.20
C ARG A 44 -4.83 -10.94 -8.60
N LYS A 45 -6.09 -11.35 -8.44
CA LYS A 45 -7.15 -10.49 -7.88
C LYS A 45 -6.90 -10.12 -6.42
N PHE A 46 -6.42 -11.07 -5.62
CA PHE A 46 -6.11 -10.83 -4.21
C PHE A 46 -4.93 -9.87 -4.05
N ILE A 47 -3.83 -10.09 -4.79
CA ILE A 47 -2.64 -9.24 -4.72
C ILE A 47 -2.92 -7.83 -5.25
N LEU A 48 -3.45 -7.71 -6.47
CA LEU A 48 -3.72 -6.38 -7.05
C LEU A 48 -4.84 -5.65 -6.29
N GLY A 49 -5.85 -6.38 -5.81
CA GLY A 49 -6.90 -5.82 -4.97
C GLY A 49 -6.35 -5.32 -3.63
N GLY A 50 -5.50 -6.10 -2.96
CA GLY A 50 -4.84 -5.68 -1.72
C GLY A 50 -3.97 -4.44 -1.92
N MET A 51 -3.19 -4.39 -3.00
CA MET A 51 -2.38 -3.22 -3.34
C MET A 51 -3.27 -1.99 -3.58
N PHE A 52 -4.40 -2.16 -4.28
CA PHE A 52 -5.36 -1.08 -4.52
C PHE A 52 -6.00 -0.57 -3.22
N VAL A 53 -6.31 -1.45 -2.28
CA VAL A 53 -6.82 -1.07 -0.94
C VAL A 53 -5.78 -0.21 -0.21
N PHE A 54 -4.52 -0.65 -0.15
CA PHE A 54 -3.46 0.14 0.47
C PHE A 54 -3.26 1.50 -0.21
N ILE A 55 -3.32 1.57 -1.55
CA ILE A 55 -3.24 2.83 -2.26
C ILE A 55 -4.39 3.76 -1.88
N THR A 56 -5.61 3.24 -1.85
CA THR A 56 -6.80 4.04 -1.51
C THR A 56 -6.70 4.59 -0.08
N ILE A 57 -6.35 3.73 0.88
CA ILE A 57 -6.08 4.14 2.26
C ILE A 57 -4.97 5.19 2.28
N GLY A 58 -3.87 4.95 1.56
CA GLY A 58 -2.74 5.86 1.48
C GLY A 58 -3.14 7.26 0.99
N LEU A 59 -3.92 7.35 -0.08
CA LEU A 59 -4.42 8.61 -0.62
C LEU A 59 -5.34 9.34 0.35
N LEU A 60 -6.21 8.62 1.07
CA LEU A 60 -7.06 9.21 2.11
C LEU A 60 -6.23 9.78 3.27
N LEU A 61 -5.19 9.06 3.70
CA LEU A 61 -4.27 9.54 4.74
C LEU A 61 -3.48 10.76 4.27
N VAL A 62 -3.00 10.78 3.01
CA VAL A 62 -2.35 11.96 2.43
C VAL A 62 -3.30 13.15 2.42
N GLY A 63 -4.53 12.98 1.94
CA GLY A 63 -5.53 14.04 1.95
C GLY A 63 -5.81 14.59 3.35
N THR A 64 -5.93 13.69 4.34
CA THR A 64 -6.12 14.04 5.75
C THR A 64 -4.92 14.80 6.31
N GLY A 65 -3.70 14.36 6.00
CA GLY A 65 -2.47 15.03 6.43
C GLY A 65 -2.29 16.40 5.81
N ILE A 66 -2.61 16.57 4.52
CA ILE A 66 -2.61 17.88 3.85
C ILE A 66 -3.63 18.81 4.52
N PHE A 67 -4.85 18.32 4.76
CA PHE A 67 -5.88 19.10 5.44
C PHE A 67 -5.44 19.53 6.84
N ALA A 68 -4.84 18.63 7.63
CA ALA A 68 -4.30 18.94 8.94
C ALA A 68 -3.17 19.99 8.88
N LEU A 69 -2.26 19.87 7.91
CA LEU A 69 -1.18 20.82 7.69
C LEU A 69 -1.71 22.21 7.35
N LEU A 70 -2.66 22.31 6.42
CA LEU A 70 -3.30 23.58 6.03
C LEU A 70 -4.13 24.20 7.15
N SER A 71 -4.66 23.36 8.06
CA SER A 71 -5.38 23.80 9.27
C SER A 71 -4.45 24.24 10.40
N GLY A 72 -3.13 24.27 10.17
CA GLY A 72 -2.14 24.68 11.18
C GLY A 72 -1.97 23.69 12.33
N GLN A 73 -2.33 22.42 12.14
CA GLN A 73 -2.15 21.39 13.16
C GLN A 73 -0.65 21.17 13.45
N PRO A 74 -0.29 20.75 14.67
CA PRO A 74 1.09 20.47 15.05
C PRO A 74 1.68 19.27 14.29
N TYR A 75 3.01 19.23 14.20
CA TYR A 75 3.78 18.17 13.53
C TYR A 75 3.34 16.76 13.93
N GLY A 76 3.10 16.54 15.23
CA GLY A 76 2.68 15.24 15.76
C GLY A 76 1.37 14.69 15.16
N ILE A 77 0.54 15.55 14.56
CA ILE A 77 -0.75 15.15 13.96
C ILE A 77 -0.60 14.96 12.44
N TRP A 78 -0.16 15.98 11.70
CA TRP A 78 -0.15 15.91 10.23
C TRP A 78 0.95 15.00 9.68
N TYR A 79 2.10 14.92 10.35
CA TYR A 79 3.26 14.18 9.82
C TYR A 79 3.01 12.67 9.74
N PRO A 80 2.47 11.99 10.78
CA PRO A 80 2.16 10.57 10.69
C PRO A 80 1.19 10.23 9.55
N PHE A 81 0.16 11.06 9.34
CA PHE A 81 -0.79 10.89 8.24
C PHE A 81 -0.09 10.95 6.88
N LEU A 82 0.73 11.98 6.64
CA LEU A 82 1.46 12.12 5.39
C LEU A 82 2.44 10.97 5.20
N LEU A 83 3.26 10.65 6.23
CA LEU A 83 4.27 9.60 6.14
C LEU A 83 3.65 8.25 5.79
N SER A 84 2.68 7.78 6.59
CA SER A 84 2.02 6.50 6.33
C SER A 84 1.25 6.50 5.01
N GLY A 85 0.59 7.62 4.69
CA GLY A 85 -0.15 7.78 3.44
C GLY A 85 0.74 7.66 2.20
N PHE A 86 1.87 8.36 2.20
CA PHE A 86 2.86 8.29 1.13
C PHE A 86 3.44 6.90 0.99
N VAL A 87 3.82 6.24 2.08
CA VAL A 87 4.37 4.88 2.04
C VAL A 87 3.35 3.92 1.42
N PHE A 88 2.10 3.93 1.88
CA PHE A 88 1.08 3.02 1.35
C PHE A 88 0.73 3.29 -0.11
N ALA A 89 0.61 4.56 -0.51
CA ALA A 89 0.27 4.92 -1.89
C ALA A 89 1.43 4.67 -2.86
N ILE A 90 2.63 5.16 -2.54
CA ILE A 90 3.76 5.15 -3.48
C ILE A 90 4.36 3.75 -3.60
N VAL A 91 4.60 3.04 -2.49
CA VAL A 91 5.22 1.71 -2.54
C VAL A 91 4.35 0.75 -3.35
N ASN A 92 3.04 0.70 -3.06
CA ASN A 92 2.13 -0.15 -3.79
C ASN A 92 1.92 0.34 -5.23
N GLY A 93 1.71 1.65 -5.44
CA GLY A 93 1.48 2.23 -6.75
C GLY A 93 2.63 1.98 -7.73
N ALA A 94 3.88 2.18 -7.28
CA ALA A 94 5.07 1.96 -8.09
C ALA A 94 5.29 0.48 -8.45
N LEU A 95 4.84 -0.45 -7.60
CA LEU A 95 4.99 -1.88 -7.84
C LEU A 95 3.94 -2.45 -8.81
N ILE A 96 2.73 -1.88 -8.90
CA ILE A 96 1.66 -2.35 -9.78
C ILE A 96 2.12 -2.70 -11.21
N PRO A 97 2.84 -1.85 -11.96
CA PRO A 97 3.26 -2.17 -13.33
C PRO A 97 4.17 -3.40 -13.39
N VAL A 98 5.11 -3.54 -12.45
CA VAL A 98 6.02 -4.69 -12.35
C VAL A 98 5.23 -5.96 -12.08
N ILE A 99 4.29 -5.91 -11.13
CA ILE A 99 3.49 -7.06 -10.74
C ILE A 99 2.53 -7.48 -11.86
N ARG A 100 1.91 -6.53 -12.56
CA ARG A 100 1.09 -6.81 -13.75
C ARG A 100 1.90 -7.54 -14.83
N LYS A 101 3.11 -7.06 -15.12
CA LYS A 101 4.03 -7.70 -16.07
C LYS A 101 4.38 -9.14 -15.64
N ASN A 102 4.62 -9.39 -14.35
CA ASN A 102 4.89 -10.74 -13.86
C ASN A 102 3.71 -11.70 -14.09
N TYR A 103 2.48 -11.24 -13.81
CA TYR A 103 1.28 -12.03 -14.08
C TYR A 103 1.07 -12.32 -15.57
N GLU A 104 1.32 -11.33 -16.43
CA GLU A 104 1.24 -11.49 -17.89
C GLU A 104 2.28 -12.51 -18.40
N GLN A 105 3.51 -12.44 -17.90
CA GLN A 105 4.55 -13.42 -18.24
C GLN A 105 4.18 -14.84 -17.78
N ALA A 106 3.61 -14.98 -16.58
CA ALA A 106 3.18 -16.27 -16.07
C ALA A 106 2.05 -16.87 -16.93
N GLU A 107 1.10 -16.06 -17.37
CA GLU A 107 0.03 -16.51 -18.26
C GLU A 107 0.56 -16.88 -19.65
N ASN A 108 1.47 -16.10 -20.22
CA ASN A 108 2.10 -16.40 -21.51
C ASN A 108 2.85 -17.76 -21.48
N ARG A 109 3.57 -18.05 -20.40
CA ARG A 109 4.23 -19.35 -20.20
C ARG A 109 3.23 -20.50 -20.14
N ARG A 110 2.06 -20.28 -19.53
CA ARG A 110 0.99 -21.29 -19.44
C ARG A 110 0.36 -21.56 -20.81
N ILE A 111 0.16 -20.53 -21.63
CA ILE A 111 -0.38 -20.66 -22.99
C ILE A 111 0.62 -21.40 -23.89
N ALA A 112 1.90 -21.02 -23.86
CA ALA A 112 2.96 -21.69 -24.64
C ALA A 112 3.11 -23.18 -24.28
N ALA A 113 3.01 -23.53 -22.99
CA ALA A 113 3.04 -24.93 -22.56
C ALA A 113 1.81 -25.72 -23.06
N LYS A 114 0.64 -25.08 -23.15
CA LYS A 114 -0.57 -25.71 -23.70
C LYS A 114 -0.47 -25.93 -25.21
N SER A 115 0.09 -24.99 -25.96
CA SER A 115 0.23 -25.14 -27.42
C SER A 115 1.17 -26.29 -27.79
N ILE A 116 2.24 -26.51 -27.02
CA ILE A 116 3.16 -27.65 -27.20
C ILE A 116 2.48 -29.00 -26.92
N ARG A 117 1.50 -29.05 -26.02
CA ARG A 117 0.81 -30.29 -25.65
C ARG A 117 -0.25 -30.74 -26.68
N VAL A 118 -0.75 -29.80 -27.48
CA VAL A 118 -1.89 -30.03 -28.41
C VAL A 118 -1.42 -30.19 -29.87
N GLY A 119 -0.20 -29.72 -30.21
CA GLY A 119 0.45 -29.98 -31.49
C GLY A 119 1.29 -31.25 -31.46
#